data_AF-A0A961WES1-F1
#
_entry.id   AF-A0A961WES1-F1
#
_cell.length_a   1.000
_cell.length_b   1.000
_cell.length_c   1.000
_cell.angle_alpha   90.00
_cell.angle_beta   90.00
_cell.angle_gamma   90.00
#
_symmetry.space_group_name_H-M   'P 1'
#
loop_
_entity.id
_entity.type
_entity.pdbx_description
1 polymer ?
#
loop_
_entity_poly.entity_id
_entity_poly.type
_entity_poly.pdbx_seq_one_letter_code
_entity_poly.pdbx_strand_id
1 'polypeptide(L)'
;MEFQSINVMADADGLADLQRLGARSVPVVSRGDKFVFAQVIKDVVEFLGLDDDTAPKLTPDQLKARYDHILDTAIRQTRAMPDDKLANQLPNRPRSWLVLMHHVFQIPVAFLDMEETGETLSYEKMVGPPPADMTTSAAIATFGEDVRARFKAWAERSKGEDFSGRVPTYFGGTTRHEMLERTVWHSTQHVRQVGSLLEQAGVAGIAPVTKADIEGLPLTDKIWDEVQA
;
A
#
# COMPACT_ATOMS: atom_id res chain seq x y z
N MET A 1 20.87 14.77 -4.32
CA MET A 1 21.57 13.50 -3.98
C MET A 1 21.31 12.54 -5.11
N GLU A 2 22.33 11.89 -5.64
CA GLU A 2 22.14 10.84 -6.65
C GLU A 2 21.69 9.56 -5.95
N PHE A 3 20.71 8.85 -6.52
CA PHE A 3 20.24 7.56 -6.00
C PHE A 3 20.00 6.60 -7.16
N GLN A 4 20.16 5.31 -6.90
CA GLN A 4 19.85 4.23 -7.83
C GLN A 4 18.68 3.41 -7.27
N SER A 5 17.64 3.21 -8.07
CA SER A 5 16.58 2.25 -7.74
C SER A 5 16.95 0.88 -8.29
N ILE A 6 16.86 -0.17 -7.49
CA ILE A 6 17.29 -1.52 -7.90
C ILE A 6 16.12 -2.48 -7.69
N ASN A 7 15.72 -3.18 -8.75
CA ASN A 7 14.78 -4.29 -8.64
C ASN A 7 15.55 -5.57 -8.29
N VAL A 8 15.65 -5.88 -7.00
CA VAL A 8 16.37 -7.07 -6.50
C VAL A 8 15.80 -8.41 -7.01
N MET A 9 14.60 -8.42 -7.61
CA MET A 9 14.07 -9.63 -8.26
C MET A 9 14.66 -9.85 -9.66
N ALA A 10 15.19 -8.81 -10.28
CA ALA A 10 15.78 -8.82 -11.63
C ALA A 10 17.30 -8.61 -11.62
N ASP A 11 17.87 -8.21 -10.48
CA ASP A 11 19.28 -7.90 -10.30
C ASP A 11 19.90 -8.81 -9.22
N ALA A 12 20.80 -9.71 -9.65
CA ALA A 12 21.47 -10.65 -8.76
C ALA A 12 22.45 -9.96 -7.79
N ASP A 13 23.11 -8.89 -8.23
CA ASP A 13 24.03 -8.12 -7.39
C ASP A 13 23.23 -7.32 -6.36
N GLY A 14 22.12 -6.71 -6.78
CA GLY A 14 21.16 -6.08 -5.88
C GLY A 14 20.59 -7.03 -4.81
N LEU A 15 20.29 -8.28 -5.18
CA LEU A 15 19.84 -9.31 -4.24
C LEU A 15 20.96 -9.70 -3.26
N ALA A 16 22.19 -9.87 -3.76
CA ALA A 16 23.36 -10.17 -2.93
C ALA A 16 23.63 -9.04 -1.92
N ASP A 17 23.48 -7.78 -2.33
CA ASP A 17 23.59 -6.63 -1.45
C ASP A 17 22.50 -6.59 -0.38
N LEU A 18 21.24 -6.86 -0.74
CA LEU A 18 20.14 -6.96 0.24
C LEU A 18 20.43 -8.04 1.30
N GLN A 19 20.94 -9.19 0.88
CA GLN A 19 21.33 -10.29 1.76
C GLN A 19 22.52 -9.92 2.65
N ARG A 20 23.55 -9.28 2.08
CA ARG A 20 24.73 -8.79 2.80
C ARG A 20 24.38 -7.77 3.88
N LEU A 21 23.42 -6.88 3.59
CA LEU A 21 22.87 -5.93 4.55
C LEU A 21 22.07 -6.61 5.68
N GLY A 22 21.66 -7.86 5.50
CA GLY A 22 20.82 -8.59 6.45
C GLY A 22 19.36 -8.12 6.45
N ALA A 23 18.95 -7.37 5.42
CA ALA A 23 17.58 -6.94 5.26
C ALA A 23 16.67 -8.14 4.94
N ARG A 24 15.52 -8.22 5.62
CA ARG A 24 14.60 -9.36 5.55
C ARG A 24 13.37 -9.11 4.68
N SER A 25 13.20 -7.89 4.20
CA SER A 25 12.09 -7.48 3.34
C SER A 25 12.47 -6.25 2.52
N VAL A 26 11.59 -5.88 1.59
CA VAL A 26 11.68 -4.68 0.75
C VAL A 26 10.40 -3.85 0.92
N PRO A 27 10.40 -2.54 0.62
CA PRO A 27 11.51 -1.73 0.12
C PRO A 27 12.54 -1.34 1.20
N VAL A 28 13.78 -1.12 0.77
CA VAL A 28 14.91 -0.70 1.62
C VAL A 28 15.65 0.45 0.94
N VAL A 29 16.10 1.43 1.75
CA VAL A 29 17.09 2.43 1.34
C VAL A 29 18.40 2.09 2.03
N SER A 30 19.49 1.97 1.26
CA SER A 30 20.82 1.65 1.77
C SER A 30 21.83 2.77 1.50
N ARG A 31 22.84 2.88 2.36
CA ARG A 31 24.00 3.76 2.21
C ARG A 31 25.23 3.06 2.79
N GLY A 32 26.07 2.52 1.92
CA GLY A 32 27.21 1.68 2.31
C GLY A 32 26.73 0.38 2.98
N ASP A 33 27.16 0.15 4.21
CA ASP A 33 26.80 -1.04 5.00
C ASP A 33 25.60 -0.83 5.93
N LYS A 34 24.89 0.30 5.77
CA LYS A 34 23.71 0.63 6.57
C LYS A 34 22.47 0.64 5.69
N PHE A 35 21.33 0.32 6.29
CA PHE A 35 20.05 0.37 5.60
C PHE A 35 18.91 0.77 6.54
N VAL A 36 17.80 1.18 5.94
CA VAL A 36 16.53 1.44 6.61
C VAL A 36 15.39 0.86 5.77
N PHE A 37 14.35 0.39 6.45
CA PHE A 37 13.11 -0.04 5.81
C PHE A 37 12.31 1.19 5.34
N ALA A 38 11.99 1.25 4.05
CA ALA A 38 11.35 2.41 3.45
C ALA A 38 9.82 2.43 3.59
N GLN A 39 9.31 1.73 4.61
CA GLN A 39 7.89 1.66 4.95
C GLN A 39 7.44 2.88 5.75
N VAL A 40 8.35 3.55 6.47
CA VAL A 40 8.12 4.76 7.26
C VAL A 40 8.97 5.88 6.68
N ILE A 41 8.32 6.98 6.28
CA ILE A 41 8.99 8.10 5.59
C ILE A 41 9.97 8.81 6.51
N LYS A 42 9.59 8.97 7.78
CA LYS A 42 10.44 9.52 8.83
C LYS A 42 11.79 8.82 8.90
N ASP A 43 11.78 7.49 8.95
CA ASP A 43 13.01 6.69 9.05
C ASP A 43 13.91 6.90 7.82
N VAL A 44 13.35 7.08 6.62
CA VAL A 44 14.10 7.39 5.40
C VAL A 44 14.69 8.80 5.44
N VAL A 45 13.91 9.80 5.85
CA VAL A 45 14.36 11.20 5.98
C VAL A 45 15.49 11.31 7.00
N GLU A 46 15.33 10.70 8.18
CA GLU A 46 16.37 10.64 9.21
C GLU A 46 17.62 9.91 8.72
N PHE A 47 17.45 8.79 8.01
CA PHE A 47 18.57 8.02 7.45
C PHE A 47 19.37 8.82 6.41
N LEU A 48 18.68 9.58 5.57
CA LEU A 48 19.30 10.44 4.55
C LEU A 48 19.85 11.76 5.12
N GLY A 49 19.47 12.12 6.36
CA GLY A 49 19.87 13.37 7.01
C GLY A 49 19.19 14.59 6.38
N LEU A 50 17.94 14.43 5.94
CA LEU A 50 17.13 15.49 5.36
C LEU A 50 16.34 16.22 6.47
N ASP A 51 16.01 17.48 6.23
CA ASP A 51 15.28 18.36 7.17
C ASP A 51 13.84 18.55 6.68
N ASP A 52 13.15 17.43 6.48
CA ASP A 52 11.77 17.39 5.99
C ASP A 52 10.81 17.06 7.14
N ASP A 53 9.68 17.78 7.21
CA ASP A 53 8.60 17.42 8.14
C ASP A 53 7.86 16.17 7.61
N THR A 54 8.02 15.07 8.32
CA THR A 54 7.42 13.77 7.99
C THR A 54 6.21 13.43 8.85
N ALA A 55 5.73 14.37 9.69
CA ALA A 55 4.53 14.14 10.46
C ALA A 55 3.31 14.00 9.52
N PRO A 56 2.37 13.08 9.80
CA PRO A 56 1.17 12.97 9.00
C PRO A 56 0.42 14.30 8.93
N LYS A 57 0.10 14.76 7.71
CA LYS A 57 -0.56 16.06 7.51
C LYS A 57 -2.04 16.03 7.84
N LEU A 58 -2.65 14.86 7.77
CA LEU A 58 -4.06 14.62 8.04
C LEU A 58 -4.23 14.01 9.42
N THR A 59 -5.25 14.43 10.16
CA THR A 59 -5.61 13.81 11.44
C THR A 59 -6.08 12.36 11.23
N PRO A 60 -6.07 11.51 12.27
CA PRO A 60 -6.60 10.15 12.16
C PRO A 60 -8.04 10.10 11.65
N ASP A 61 -8.90 11.03 12.08
CA ASP A 61 -10.29 11.10 11.61
C ASP A 61 -10.40 11.52 10.14
N GLN A 62 -9.56 12.45 9.68
CA GLN A 62 -9.48 12.82 8.27
C GLN A 62 -8.97 11.65 7.40
N LEU A 63 -7.97 10.91 7.88
CA LEU A 63 -7.47 9.70 7.22
C LEU A 63 -8.54 8.62 7.12
N LYS A 64 -9.30 8.38 8.20
CA LYS A 64 -10.40 7.41 8.21
C LYS A 64 -11.49 7.77 7.21
N ALA A 65 -11.93 9.02 7.18
CA ALA A 65 -12.94 9.50 6.23
C ALA A 65 -12.44 9.38 4.78
N ARG A 66 -11.18 9.76 4.53
CA ARG A 66 -10.55 9.64 3.21
C ARG A 66 -10.46 8.18 2.79
N TYR A 67 -10.08 7.30 3.69
CA TYR A 67 -9.88 5.90 3.35
C TYR A 67 -11.19 5.17 3.04
N ASP A 68 -12.30 5.51 3.72
CA ASP A 68 -13.62 4.99 3.34
C ASP A 68 -13.98 5.33 1.87
N HIS A 69 -13.68 6.56 1.44
CA HIS A 69 -13.89 6.99 0.06
C HIS A 69 -12.96 6.25 -0.93
N ILE A 70 -11.70 6.03 -0.56
CA ILE A 70 -10.75 5.27 -1.37
C ILE A 70 -11.18 3.81 -1.51
N LEU A 71 -11.65 3.17 -0.44
CA LEU A 71 -12.15 1.80 -0.47
C LEU A 71 -13.41 1.68 -1.34
N ASP A 72 -14.33 2.64 -1.27
CA ASP A 72 -15.48 2.71 -2.19
C ASP A 72 -15.05 2.77 -3.66
N THR A 73 -14.06 3.62 -3.95
CA THR A 73 -13.48 3.75 -5.30
C THR A 73 -12.79 2.47 -5.75
N ALA A 74 -12.03 1.83 -4.86
CA ALA A 74 -11.39 0.55 -5.12
C ALA A 74 -12.41 -0.54 -5.48
N ILE A 75 -13.52 -0.63 -4.76
CA ILE A 75 -14.59 -1.61 -5.00
C ILE A 75 -15.20 -1.38 -6.38
N ARG A 76 -15.58 -0.12 -6.70
CA ARG A 76 -16.15 0.23 -8.01
C ARG A 76 -15.21 -0.08 -9.16
N GLN A 77 -13.93 0.28 -9.02
CA GLN A 77 -12.92 0.02 -10.04
C GLN A 77 -12.65 -1.48 -10.22
N THR A 78 -12.48 -2.21 -9.12
CA THR A 78 -12.26 -3.66 -9.15
C THR A 78 -13.44 -4.36 -9.83
N ARG A 79 -14.69 -4.02 -9.45
CA ARG A 79 -15.89 -4.61 -10.04
C ARG A 79 -16.04 -4.37 -11.54
N ALA A 80 -15.47 -3.27 -12.06
CA ALA A 80 -15.52 -2.93 -13.47
C ALA A 80 -14.44 -3.62 -14.32
N MET A 81 -13.47 -4.30 -13.69
CA MET A 81 -12.39 -4.95 -14.42
C MET A 81 -12.90 -6.19 -15.17
N PRO A 82 -12.62 -6.33 -16.48
CA PRO A 82 -12.98 -7.53 -17.23
C PRO A 82 -12.19 -8.75 -16.75
N ASP A 83 -12.89 -9.86 -16.50
CA ASP A 83 -12.29 -11.09 -15.95
C ASP A 83 -11.20 -11.68 -16.87
N ASP A 84 -11.32 -11.50 -18.19
CA ASP A 84 -10.33 -11.96 -19.18
C ASP A 84 -8.98 -11.23 -19.10
N LYS A 85 -8.91 -10.10 -18.38
CA LYS A 85 -7.67 -9.34 -18.15
C LYS A 85 -6.96 -9.70 -16.85
N LEU A 86 -7.59 -10.46 -15.95
CA LEU A 86 -7.08 -10.70 -14.60
C LEU A 86 -5.73 -11.42 -14.56
N ALA A 87 -5.46 -12.26 -15.57
CA ALA A 87 -4.22 -12.98 -15.72
C ALA A 87 -3.06 -12.12 -16.29
N ASN A 88 -3.35 -10.93 -16.82
CA ASN A 88 -2.32 -10.03 -17.31
C ASN A 88 -1.34 -9.67 -16.18
N GLN A 89 -0.07 -9.53 -16.54
CA GLN A 89 0.96 -9.12 -15.60
C GLN A 89 1.15 -7.60 -15.62
N LEU A 90 1.60 -7.08 -14.47
CA LEU A 90 1.99 -5.68 -14.35
C LEU A 90 3.33 -5.43 -15.06
N PRO A 91 3.58 -4.19 -15.54
CA PRO A 91 4.88 -3.84 -16.09
C PRO A 91 6.01 -4.15 -15.12
N ASN A 92 7.09 -4.76 -15.62
CA ASN A 92 8.36 -4.99 -14.91
C ASN A 92 8.30 -5.84 -13.63
N ARG A 93 7.18 -6.52 -13.35
CA ARG A 93 7.06 -7.42 -12.20
C ARG A 93 6.09 -8.59 -12.46
N PRO A 94 6.41 -9.82 -12.00
CA PRO A 94 5.57 -10.99 -12.19
C PRO A 94 4.37 -10.99 -11.21
N ARG A 95 3.56 -9.94 -11.23
CA ARG A 95 2.34 -9.80 -10.43
C ARG A 95 1.15 -9.67 -11.38
N SER A 96 0.14 -10.50 -11.22
CA SER A 96 -1.08 -10.41 -12.02
C SER A 96 -1.96 -9.24 -11.57
N TRP A 97 -2.85 -8.78 -12.46
CA TRP A 97 -3.83 -7.74 -12.13
C TRP A 97 -4.78 -8.21 -11.02
N LEU A 98 -5.16 -9.50 -11.04
CA LEU A 98 -5.91 -10.16 -9.97
C LEU A 98 -5.24 -9.96 -8.60
N VAL A 99 -3.95 -10.29 -8.50
CA VAL A 99 -3.19 -10.17 -7.25
C VAL A 99 -3.08 -8.71 -6.81
N LEU A 100 -2.94 -7.76 -7.74
CA LEU A 100 -2.94 -6.33 -7.41
C LEU A 100 -4.28 -5.89 -6.79
N MET A 101 -5.41 -6.23 -7.41
CA MET A 101 -6.73 -5.83 -6.92
C MET A 101 -7.07 -6.47 -5.58
N HIS A 102 -6.72 -7.75 -5.38
CA HIS A 102 -6.82 -8.38 -4.06
C HIS A 102 -5.96 -7.64 -3.03
N HIS A 103 -4.71 -7.30 -3.39
CA HIS A 103 -3.77 -6.67 -2.47
C HIS A 103 -4.27 -5.32 -1.95
N VAL A 104 -5.02 -4.55 -2.74
CA VAL A 104 -5.68 -3.31 -2.29
C VAL A 104 -6.51 -3.54 -1.01
N PHE A 105 -7.19 -4.68 -0.91
CA PHE A 105 -8.03 -5.05 0.23
C PHE A 105 -7.29 -5.90 1.28
N GLN A 106 -6.19 -6.56 0.91
CA GLN A 106 -5.33 -7.26 1.88
C GLN A 106 -4.60 -6.29 2.82
N ILE A 107 -4.22 -5.11 2.35
CA ILE A 107 -3.58 -4.06 3.15
C ILE A 107 -4.42 -3.67 4.39
N PRO A 108 -5.69 -3.26 4.24
CA PRO A 108 -6.54 -2.96 5.39
C PRO A 108 -6.85 -4.19 6.23
N VAL A 109 -6.93 -5.40 5.66
CA VAL A 109 -7.07 -6.63 6.47
C VAL A 109 -5.90 -6.79 7.43
N ALA A 110 -4.66 -6.70 6.94
CA ALA A 110 -3.47 -6.82 7.78
C ALA A 110 -3.40 -5.72 8.86
N PHE A 111 -3.81 -4.50 8.53
CA PHE A 111 -3.92 -3.40 9.49
C PHE A 111 -5.00 -3.65 10.56
N LEU A 112 -6.21 -4.05 10.16
CA LEU A 112 -7.32 -4.30 11.08
C LEU A 112 -7.05 -5.51 11.98
N ASP A 113 -6.40 -6.56 11.47
CA ASP A 113 -5.98 -7.70 12.28
C ASP A 113 -5.01 -7.26 13.38
N MET A 114 -4.03 -6.42 13.05
CA MET A 114 -3.11 -5.84 14.04
C MET A 114 -3.85 -5.00 15.08
N GLU A 115 -4.77 -4.14 14.65
CA GLU A 115 -5.57 -3.28 15.53
C GLU A 115 -6.47 -4.08 16.48
N GLU A 116 -7.06 -5.17 16.02
CA GLU A 116 -8.03 -5.95 16.79
C GLU A 116 -7.36 -6.98 17.72
N THR A 117 -6.21 -7.52 17.33
CA THR A 117 -5.52 -8.57 18.11
C THR A 117 -4.34 -8.05 18.93
N GLY A 118 -3.77 -6.89 18.55
CA GLY A 118 -2.51 -6.40 19.10
C GLY A 118 -1.28 -7.21 18.62
N GLU A 119 -1.46 -8.20 17.76
CA GLU A 119 -0.34 -8.97 17.18
C GLU A 119 0.49 -8.11 16.22
N THR A 120 1.74 -8.51 15.99
CA THR A 120 2.60 -7.86 15.01
C THR A 120 2.02 -7.96 13.60
N LEU A 121 1.94 -6.83 12.89
CA LEU A 121 1.69 -6.83 11.45
C LEU A 121 2.90 -7.46 10.75
N SER A 122 2.71 -8.67 10.22
CA SER A 122 3.76 -9.43 9.54
C SER A 122 3.81 -9.12 8.03
N TYR A 123 4.97 -9.33 7.41
CA TYR A 123 5.11 -9.17 5.96
C TYR A 123 4.21 -10.17 5.21
N GLU A 124 4.14 -11.41 5.69
CA GLU A 124 3.34 -12.49 5.11
C GLU A 124 1.85 -12.15 5.11
N LYS A 125 1.33 -11.59 6.21
CA LYS A 125 -0.06 -11.09 6.26
C LYS A 125 -0.26 -9.94 5.27
N MET A 126 0.70 -9.02 5.15
CA MET A 126 0.61 -7.88 4.23
C MET A 126 0.59 -8.31 2.75
N VAL A 127 1.36 -9.33 2.37
CA VAL A 127 1.47 -9.80 0.97
C VAL A 127 0.67 -11.06 0.67
N GLY A 128 -0.26 -11.43 1.56
CA GLY A 128 -1.10 -12.62 1.43
C GLY A 128 -1.74 -12.73 0.04
N PRO A 129 -1.62 -13.88 -0.65
CA PRO A 129 -2.23 -14.06 -1.95
C PRO A 129 -3.77 -14.14 -1.84
N PRO A 130 -4.49 -13.86 -2.93
CA PRO A 130 -5.92 -14.15 -2.99
C PRO A 130 -6.18 -15.64 -2.71
N PRO A 131 -7.30 -16.00 -2.04
CA PRO A 131 -7.77 -17.38 -1.96
C PRO A 131 -7.90 -18.03 -3.35
N ALA A 132 -7.66 -19.34 -3.43
CA ALA A 132 -7.60 -20.06 -4.71
C ALA A 132 -8.91 -20.02 -5.51
N ASP A 133 -10.05 -19.86 -4.84
CA ASP A 133 -11.39 -19.75 -5.41
C ASP A 133 -11.80 -18.30 -5.72
N MET A 134 -11.01 -17.30 -5.31
CA MET A 134 -11.24 -15.89 -5.62
C MET A 134 -10.63 -15.53 -6.98
N THR A 135 -11.31 -15.96 -8.05
CA THR A 135 -10.78 -15.88 -9.41
C THR A 135 -11.39 -14.79 -10.29
N THR A 136 -12.41 -14.05 -9.82
CA THR A 136 -13.13 -13.04 -10.60
C THR A 136 -13.04 -11.66 -9.96
N SER A 137 -13.18 -10.62 -10.78
CA SER A 137 -13.18 -9.23 -10.32
C SER A 137 -14.36 -8.95 -9.40
N ALA A 138 -15.51 -9.56 -9.69
CA ALA A 138 -16.70 -9.50 -8.83
C ALA A 138 -16.46 -10.11 -7.45
N ALA A 139 -15.78 -11.28 -7.36
CA ALA A 139 -15.47 -11.91 -6.08
C ALA A 139 -14.54 -11.04 -5.23
N ILE A 140 -13.51 -10.43 -5.83
CA ILE A 140 -12.62 -9.49 -5.13
C ILE A 140 -13.39 -8.25 -4.69
N ALA A 141 -14.30 -7.72 -5.52
CA ALA A 141 -15.10 -6.57 -5.15
C ALA A 141 -16.04 -6.86 -3.95
N THR A 142 -16.65 -8.04 -3.90
CA THR A 142 -17.44 -8.48 -2.73
C THR A 142 -16.58 -8.62 -1.47
N PHE A 143 -15.39 -9.20 -1.59
CA PHE A 143 -14.43 -9.19 -0.48
C PHE A 143 -14.09 -7.76 -0.03
N GLY A 144 -13.89 -6.85 -0.97
CA GLY A 144 -13.67 -5.43 -0.68
C GLY A 144 -14.83 -4.76 0.05
N GLU A 145 -16.08 -5.13 -0.25
CA GLU A 145 -17.28 -4.65 0.46
C GLU A 145 -17.26 -5.08 1.93
N ASP A 146 -16.93 -6.35 2.20
CA ASP A 146 -16.79 -6.87 3.57
C ASP A 146 -15.67 -6.16 4.34
N VAL A 147 -14.51 -5.97 3.70
CA VAL A 147 -13.36 -5.26 4.27
C VAL A 147 -13.70 -3.81 4.57
N ARG A 148 -14.40 -3.11 3.66
CA ARG A 148 -14.85 -1.73 3.89
C ARG A 148 -15.84 -1.65 5.04
N ALA A 149 -16.78 -2.59 5.15
CA ALA A 149 -17.71 -2.65 6.27
C ALA A 149 -16.97 -2.84 7.61
N ARG A 150 -16.00 -3.75 7.65
CA ARG A 150 -15.12 -3.96 8.82
C ARG A 150 -14.34 -2.69 9.17
N PHE A 151 -13.75 -2.03 8.17
CA PHE A 151 -13.03 -0.77 8.35
C PHE A 151 -13.92 0.32 8.95
N LYS A 152 -15.14 0.51 8.43
CA LYS A 152 -16.09 1.50 8.95
C LYS A 152 -16.46 1.22 10.41
N ALA A 153 -16.68 -0.05 10.76
CA ALA A 153 -16.97 -0.44 12.14
C ALA A 153 -15.79 -0.18 13.08
N TRP A 154 -14.55 -0.44 12.65
CA TRP A 154 -13.35 -0.07 13.39
C TRP A 154 -13.17 1.46 13.49
N ALA A 155 -13.41 2.19 12.40
CA ALA A 155 -13.24 3.64 12.34
C ALA A 155 -14.17 4.39 13.30
N GLU A 156 -15.41 3.92 13.44
CA GLU A 156 -16.37 4.47 14.39
C GLU A 156 -15.97 4.17 15.84
N ARG A 157 -15.55 2.93 16.14
CA ARG A 157 -15.09 2.55 17.48
C ARG A 157 -13.84 3.32 17.92
N SER A 158 -12.93 3.60 17.00
CA SER A 158 -11.66 4.29 17.25
C SER A 158 -11.74 5.81 17.18
N LYS A 159 -12.94 6.39 17.18
CA LYS A 159 -13.15 7.83 17.05
C LYS A 159 -12.68 8.57 18.30
N GLY A 160 -11.83 9.58 18.10
CA GLY A 160 -11.27 10.38 19.21
C GLY A 160 -10.23 9.67 20.08
N GLU A 161 -9.83 8.45 19.74
CA GLU A 161 -8.73 7.77 20.42
C GLU A 161 -7.39 8.45 20.15
N ASP A 162 -6.41 8.20 21.03
CA ASP A 162 -5.03 8.61 20.81
C ASP A 162 -4.33 7.68 19.80
N PHE A 163 -3.66 8.29 18.82
CA PHE A 163 -2.89 7.62 17.76
C PHE A 163 -1.37 7.82 17.89
N SER A 164 -0.91 8.45 18.98
CA SER A 164 0.51 8.67 19.25
C SER A 164 1.26 7.40 19.70
N GLY A 165 0.52 6.40 20.20
CA GLY A 165 1.07 5.12 20.66
C GLY A 165 1.77 4.34 19.55
N ARG A 166 2.77 3.53 19.92
CA ARG A 166 3.49 2.65 18.99
C ARG A 166 2.69 1.40 18.66
N VAL A 167 2.82 0.92 17.42
CA VAL A 167 2.24 -0.35 16.96
C VAL A 167 3.34 -1.34 16.51
N PRO A 168 3.12 -2.65 16.67
CA PRO A 168 4.11 -3.66 16.31
C PRO A 168 4.08 -3.98 14.81
N THR A 169 5.17 -3.71 14.09
CA THR A 169 5.27 -4.01 12.64
C THR A 169 6.56 -4.73 12.28
N TYR A 170 6.55 -5.51 11.19
CA TYR A 170 7.72 -6.24 10.69
C TYR A 170 8.90 -5.35 10.25
N PHE A 171 8.66 -4.06 10.03
CA PHE A 171 9.65 -3.09 9.56
C PHE A 171 10.15 -2.14 10.66
N GLY A 172 9.73 -2.34 11.91
CA GLY A 172 10.16 -1.52 13.05
C GLY A 172 9.01 -0.83 13.78
N GLY A 173 9.35 0.04 14.72
CA GLY A 173 8.35 0.74 15.53
C GLY A 173 7.88 2.02 14.85
N THR A 174 6.63 2.05 14.42
CA THR A 174 5.91 3.24 13.91
C THR A 174 4.82 3.64 14.90
N THR A 175 4.39 4.91 14.90
CA THR A 175 3.17 5.30 15.62
C THR A 175 1.94 4.73 14.91
N ARG A 176 0.83 4.58 15.65
CA ARG A 176 -0.46 4.19 15.10
C ARG A 176 -0.94 5.17 14.03
N HIS A 177 -0.66 6.48 14.21
CA HIS A 177 -0.98 7.52 13.23
C HIS A 177 -0.23 7.31 11.91
N GLU A 178 1.09 7.16 11.97
CA GLU A 178 1.92 6.87 10.78
C GLU A 178 1.50 5.54 10.12
N MET A 179 1.13 4.52 10.90
CA MET A 179 0.67 3.25 10.35
C MET A 179 -0.70 3.38 9.65
N LEU A 180 -1.62 4.17 10.20
CA LEU A 180 -2.88 4.48 9.52
C LEU A 180 -2.60 5.26 8.24
N GLU A 181 -1.80 6.33 8.29
CA GLU A 181 -1.44 7.10 7.10
C GLU A 181 -0.83 6.20 6.01
N ARG A 182 0.07 5.30 6.41
CA ARG A 182 0.68 4.29 5.53
C ARG A 182 -0.36 3.40 4.88
N THR A 183 -1.29 2.87 5.66
CA THR A 183 -2.39 2.03 5.16
C THR A 183 -3.19 2.79 4.10
N VAL A 184 -3.50 4.06 4.35
CA VAL A 184 -4.25 4.91 3.42
C VAL A 184 -3.45 5.17 2.14
N TRP A 185 -2.26 5.77 2.22
CA TRP A 185 -1.53 6.17 1.01
C TRP A 185 -1.08 4.96 0.17
N HIS A 186 -0.68 3.86 0.81
CA HIS A 186 -0.29 2.63 0.10
C HIS A 186 -1.46 2.06 -0.70
N SER A 187 -2.64 1.99 -0.09
CA SER A 187 -3.85 1.54 -0.76
C SER A 187 -4.24 2.49 -1.88
N THR A 188 -4.23 3.81 -1.63
CA THR A 188 -4.55 4.84 -2.63
C THR A 188 -3.66 4.75 -3.86
N GLN A 189 -2.36 4.49 -3.70
CA GLN A 189 -1.45 4.28 -4.83
C GLN A 189 -1.87 3.06 -5.67
N HIS A 190 -2.23 1.95 -5.03
CA HIS A 190 -2.70 0.77 -5.77
C HIS A 190 -4.06 1.00 -6.44
N VAL A 191 -4.97 1.77 -5.84
CA VAL A 191 -6.23 2.16 -6.48
C VAL A 191 -5.96 3.02 -7.73
N ARG A 192 -4.99 3.94 -7.68
CA ARG A 192 -4.56 4.69 -8.88
C ARG A 192 -4.01 3.77 -9.98
N GLN A 193 -3.26 2.73 -9.60
CA GLN A 193 -2.80 1.70 -10.54
C GLN A 193 -3.97 0.93 -11.16
N VAL A 194 -4.95 0.50 -10.37
CA VAL A 194 -6.16 -0.18 -10.87
C VAL A 194 -6.94 0.73 -11.85
N GLY A 195 -7.10 2.01 -11.53
CA GLY A 195 -7.67 3.00 -12.45
C GLY A 195 -6.94 3.06 -13.80
N SER A 196 -5.60 3.11 -13.77
CA SER A 196 -4.79 3.08 -15.00
C SER A 196 -4.93 1.77 -15.78
N LEU A 197 -5.11 0.63 -15.10
CA LEU A 197 -5.35 -0.66 -15.78
C LEU A 197 -6.74 -0.72 -16.43
N LEU A 198 -7.76 -0.09 -15.84
CA LEU A 198 -9.08 0.03 -16.46
C LEU A 198 -9.01 0.83 -17.76
N GLU A 199 -8.27 1.95 -17.76
CA GLU A 199 -8.03 2.74 -18.98
C GLU A 199 -7.33 1.90 -20.04
N GLN A 200 -6.30 1.13 -19.67
CA GLN A 200 -5.61 0.20 -20.58
C GLN A 200 -6.53 -0.91 -21.11
N ALA A 201 -7.49 -1.36 -20.31
CA ALA A 201 -8.50 -2.33 -20.71
C ALA A 201 -9.63 -1.73 -21.57
N GLY A 202 -9.62 -0.40 -21.82
CA GLY A 202 -10.65 0.30 -22.58
C GLY A 202 -11.97 0.48 -21.80
N VAL A 203 -11.94 0.35 -20.47
CA VAL A 203 -13.12 0.55 -19.62
C VAL A 203 -13.26 2.05 -19.29
N ALA A 204 -14.38 2.64 -19.69
CA ALA A 204 -14.70 4.04 -19.45
C ALA A 204 -15.81 4.21 -18.40
N GLY A 205 -15.99 5.44 -17.90
CA GLY A 205 -17.11 5.80 -17.03
C GLY A 205 -16.94 5.42 -15.55
N ILE A 206 -15.77 4.92 -15.16
CA ILE A 206 -15.44 4.65 -13.76
C ILE A 206 -14.66 5.84 -13.21
N ALA A 207 -15.17 6.45 -12.14
CA ALA A 207 -14.51 7.61 -11.53
C ALA A 207 -13.10 7.24 -11.03
N PRO A 208 -12.06 8.02 -11.39
CA PRO A 208 -10.70 7.81 -10.91
C PRO A 208 -10.51 8.40 -9.50
N VAL A 209 -9.38 8.07 -8.88
CA VAL A 209 -8.87 8.81 -7.72
C VAL A 209 -8.44 10.20 -8.19
N THR A 210 -8.95 11.24 -7.54
CA THR A 210 -8.71 12.64 -7.91
C THR A 210 -7.54 13.24 -7.15
N LYS A 211 -7.12 14.46 -7.54
CA LYS A 211 -6.11 15.23 -6.81
C LYS A 211 -6.55 15.54 -5.37
N ALA A 212 -7.83 15.79 -5.15
CA ALA A 212 -8.37 16.05 -3.81
C ALA A 212 -8.27 14.81 -2.90
N ASP A 213 -8.38 13.62 -3.49
CA ASP A 213 -8.29 12.35 -2.74
C ASP A 213 -6.87 12.01 -2.30
N ILE A 214 -5.86 12.59 -2.94
CA ILE A 214 -4.44 12.39 -2.56
C ILE A 214 -3.86 13.55 -1.76
N GLU A 215 -4.60 14.66 -1.60
CA GLU A 215 -4.11 15.82 -0.89
C GLU A 215 -3.78 15.48 0.57
N GLY A 216 -2.58 15.88 1.01
CA GLY A 216 -2.07 15.60 2.34
C GLY A 216 -1.55 14.17 2.54
N LEU A 217 -1.68 13.27 1.56
CA LEU A 217 -1.01 11.97 1.58
C LEU A 217 0.40 12.09 0.97
N PRO A 218 1.37 11.30 1.45
CA PRO A 218 2.73 11.31 0.90
C PRO A 218 2.82 10.49 -0.40
N LEU A 219 2.12 10.93 -1.43
CA LEU A 219 2.10 10.32 -2.76
C LEU A 219 2.80 11.22 -3.79
N THR A 220 3.46 10.58 -4.76
CA THR A 220 4.00 11.29 -5.93
C THR A 220 2.94 11.37 -7.03
N ASP A 221 3.15 12.27 -8.00
CA ASP A 221 2.30 12.34 -9.19
C ASP A 221 2.39 11.08 -10.07
N LYS A 222 3.45 10.26 -9.93
CA LYS A 222 3.67 9.04 -10.72
C LYS A 222 2.81 7.87 -10.21
N ILE A 223 2.20 7.13 -11.14
CA ILE A 223 1.36 5.94 -10.85
C ILE A 223 2.19 4.65 -10.88
N TRP A 224 3.11 4.58 -11.83
CA TRP A 224 3.99 3.44 -12.07
C TRP A 224 5.44 3.83 -11.79
N ASP A 225 6.23 2.85 -11.37
CA ASP A 225 7.68 3.00 -11.27
C ASP A 225 8.25 3.28 -12.66
N GLU A 226 9.25 4.17 -12.75
CA GLU A 226 9.90 4.44 -14.02
C GLU A 226 10.72 3.22 -14.46
N VAL A 227 10.62 2.91 -15.75
CA VAL A 227 11.55 1.96 -16.38
C VAL A 227 12.92 2.63 -16.36
N GLN A 228 13.87 2.08 -15.63
CA GLN A 228 15.26 2.46 -15.86
C GLN A 228 15.66 1.96 -17.25
N ALA A 229 16.08 2.90 -18.09
CA ALA A 229 16.61 2.64 -19.43
C ALA A 229 18.01 2.03 -19.36
#